data_AF-A0A321LJF2-F1
#
_entry.id   AF-A0A321LJF2-F1
#
_cell.length_a   1.000
_cell.length_b   1.000
_cell.length_c   1.000
_cell.angle_alpha   90.00
_cell.angle_beta   90.00
_cell.angle_gamma   90.00
#
_symmetry.space_group_name_H-M   'P 1'
#
loop_
_entity.id
_entity.type
_entity.pdbx_description
1 polymer ?
#
loop_
_entity_poly.entity_id
_entity_poly.type
_entity_poly.pdbx_seq_one_letter_code
_entity_poly.pdbx_strand_id
1 'polypeptide(L)' 'MPAGTAINVRINENLSSEESRTGDRFTGVLTQPVVVNGRTAFSAGTDVAGQVTAAKKSGRLSDPGVLELMLVSVG' A
#
# COMPACT_ATOMS: atom_id res chain seq x y z
N MET A 1 -15.03 4.22 3.08
CA MET A 1 -14.77 3.42 4.30
C MET A 1 -14.48 4.39 5.46
N PRO A 2 -14.86 4.07 6.71
CA PRO A 2 -14.51 4.91 7.86
C PRO A 2 -13.00 5.04 8.05
N ALA A 3 -12.52 6.21 8.48
CA ALA A 3 -11.12 6.41 8.85
C ALA A 3 -10.74 5.45 9.99
N GLY A 4 -9.50 4.94 9.96
CA GLY A 4 -9.01 3.96 10.93
C GLY A 4 -9.45 2.51 10.66
N THR A 5 -10.16 2.25 9.55
CA THR A 5 -10.41 0.86 9.11
C THR A 5 -9.08 0.20 8.77
N ALA A 6 -8.70 -0.85 9.51
CA ALA A 6 -7.50 -1.61 9.21
C ALA A 6 -7.68 -2.44 7.94
N ILE A 7 -6.71 -2.38 7.04
CA ILE A 7 -6.68 -3.13 5.78
C ILE A 7 -5.36 -3.87 5.70
N ASN A 8 -5.42 -5.20 5.53
CA ASN A 8 -4.25 -6.04 5.38
C ASN A 8 -4.05 -6.35 3.90
N VAL A 9 -2.92 -5.89 3.35
CA VAL A 9 -2.59 -6.00 1.92
C VAL A 9 -1.29 -6.76 1.75
N ARG A 10 -1.25 -7.67 0.77
CA ARG A 10 0.00 -8.24 0.24
C ARG A 10 0.28 -7.61 -1.12
N ILE A 11 1.40 -6.91 -1.22
CA ILE A 11 1.93 -6.36 -2.48
C ILE A 11 2.65 -7.47 -3.24
N ASN A 12 2.50 -7.50 -4.56
CA ASN A 12 3.09 -8.55 -5.40
C ASN A 12 4.42 -8.10 -6.05
N GLU A 13 4.66 -6.80 -6.13
CA GLU A 13 5.83 -6.19 -6.74
C GLU A 13 6.93 -5.87 -5.72
N ASN A 14 8.17 -5.82 -6.19
CA ASN A 14 9.29 -5.37 -5.39
C ASN A 14 9.31 -3.84 -5.33
N LEU A 15 9.09 -3.28 -4.15
CA LEU A 15 9.16 -1.83 -3.91
C LEU A 15 10.40 -1.49 -3.08
N SER A 16 11.10 -0.42 -3.46
CA SER A 16 12.33 -0.02 -2.82
C SER A 16 12.46 1.50 -2.83
N SER A 17 12.84 2.10 -1.70
CA SER A 17 13.15 3.54 -1.63
C SER A 17 14.27 3.99 -2.57
N GLU A 18 15.08 3.04 -3.08
CA GLU A 18 16.19 3.31 -3.99
C GLU A 18 15.78 3.28 -5.47
N GLU A 19 14.87 2.37 -5.85
CA GLU A 19 14.51 2.12 -7.25
C GLU A 19 13.12 2.66 -7.63
N SER A 20 12.20 2.70 -6.66
CA SER A 20 10.86 3.24 -6.86
C SER A 20 10.88 4.76 -6.96
N ARG A 21 9.88 5.30 -7.67
CA ARG A 21 9.72 6.73 -7.92
C ARG A 21 8.33 7.18 -7.49
N THR A 22 8.20 8.41 -7.01
CA THR A 22 6.89 9.02 -6.82
C THR A 22 6.08 8.95 -8.10
N GLY A 23 4.86 8.44 -8.00
CA GLY A 23 3.97 8.21 -9.14
C GLY A 23 3.92 6.75 -9.59
N ASP A 24 4.89 5.92 -9.21
CA ASP A 24 4.90 4.49 -9.55
C ASP A 24 3.66 3.79 -9.01
N ARG A 25 3.06 2.93 -9.83
CA ARG A 25 1.89 2.14 -9.45
C ARG A 25 2.32 0.78 -8.92
N PHE A 26 1.58 0.28 -7.95
CA PHE A 26 1.69 -1.09 -7.48
C PHE A 26 0.31 -1.71 -7.35
N THR A 27 0.28 -3.03 -7.35
CA THR A 27 -0.92 -3.83 -7.15
C THR A 27 -0.76 -4.74 -5.94
N GLY A 28 -1.85 -5.33 -5.51
CA GLY A 28 -1.83 -6.27 -4.41
C GLY A 28 -3.18 -6.93 -4.22
N VAL A 29 -3.26 -7.72 -3.17
CA VAL A 29 -4.51 -8.38 -2.78
C VAL A 29 -4.75 -8.21 -1.28
N LEU A 30 -6.03 -8.12 -0.90
CA LEU A 30 -6.42 -8.20 0.50
C LEU A 30 -6.09 -9.58 1.06
N THR A 31 -5.37 -9.65 2.18
CA THR A 31 -5.08 -10.93 2.85
C THR A 31 -6.17 -11.32 3.85
N GLN A 32 -7.04 -10.37 4.22
CA GLN A 32 -8.17 -10.58 5.13
C GLN A 32 -9.38 -9.80 4.61
N PRO A 33 -10.62 -10.26 4.91
CA PRO A 33 -11.82 -9.50 4.59
C PRO A 33 -11.86 -8.18 5.35
N VAL A 34 -12.31 -7.12 4.69
CA VAL A 34 -12.57 -5.82 5.33
C VAL A 34 -14.02 -5.79 5.78
N VAL A 35 -14.24 -5.66 7.09
CA VAL A 35 -15.56 -5.61 7.70
C VAL A 35 -15.84 -4.17 8.13
N VAL A 36 -16.96 -3.61 7.65
CA VAL A 36 -17.42 -2.27 8.01
C VAL A 36 -18.82 -2.40 8.62
N ASN A 37 -19.01 -1.89 9.83
CA ASN A 37 -20.30 -1.95 10.55
C ASN A 37 -20.88 -3.38 10.64
N GLY A 38 -20.02 -4.39 10.88
CA GLY A 38 -20.44 -5.80 11.01
C GLY A 38 -20.78 -6.50 9.69
N ARG A 39 -20.57 -5.86 8.53
CA ARG A 39 -20.76 -6.47 7.21
C ARG A 39 -19.45 -6.50 6.44
N THR A 40 -19.18 -7.60 5.77
CA THR A 40 -18.03 -7.71 4.85
C THR A 40 -18.25 -6.75 3.69
N ALA A 41 -17.40 -5.74 3.58
CA ALA A 41 -17.36 -4.81 2.46
C ALA A 41 -16.54 -5.36 1.31
N PHE A 42 -15.41 -6.00 1.62
CA PHE A 42 -14.49 -6.62 0.66
C PHE A 42 -14.02 -7.98 1.19
N SER A 43 -13.93 -8.97 0.32
CA SER A 43 -13.43 -10.31 0.66
C SER A 43 -11.90 -10.35 0.68
N ALA A 44 -11.33 -11.34 1.37
CA ALA A 44 -9.94 -11.70 1.14
C ALA A 44 -9.75 -12.12 -0.33
N GLY A 45 -8.60 -11.78 -0.91
CA GLY A 45 -8.31 -11.99 -2.33
C GLY A 45 -8.80 -10.87 -3.25
N THR A 46 -9.56 -9.89 -2.76
CA THR A 46 -9.93 -8.71 -3.55
C THR A 46 -8.68 -7.93 -3.97
N ASP A 47 -8.62 -7.58 -5.25
CA ASP A 47 -7.53 -6.79 -5.82
C ASP A 47 -7.52 -5.37 -5.26
N VAL A 48 -6.31 -4.85 -5.07
CA VAL A 48 -6.08 -3.45 -4.72
C VAL A 48 -5.05 -2.83 -5.65
N ALA A 49 -5.17 -1.52 -5.85
CA ALA A 49 -4.18 -0.74 -6.55
C ALA A 49 -3.74 0.44 -5.69
N GLY A 50 -2.46 0.78 -5.79
CA GLY A 50 -1.86 1.89 -5.06
C GLY A 50 -0.80 2.61 -5.87
N GLN A 51 -0.24 3.64 -5.25
CA GLN A 51 0.77 4.49 -5.82
C GLN A 51 1.83 4.86 -4.78
N VAL A 52 3.07 5.00 -5.22
CA VAL A 52 4.17 5.57 -4.42
C VAL A 52 3.98 7.08 -4.36
N THR A 53 3.82 7.64 -3.17
CA THR A 53 3.68 9.10 -2.96
C THR A 53 5.01 9.77 -2.67
N ALA A 54 5.95 9.06 -2.05
CA ALA A 54 7.31 9.52 -1.84
C ALA A 54 8.30 8.37 -1.96
N ALA A 55 9.41 8.60 -2.63
CA ALA A 55 10.57 7.72 -2.62
C ALA A 55 11.83 8.55 -2.44
N LYS A 56 12.61 8.25 -1.41
CA LYS A 56 13.88 8.88 -1.10
C LYS A 56 14.89 7.80 -0.81
N LYS A 57 15.93 7.72 -1.64
CA LYS A 57 17.07 6.84 -1.40
C LYS A 57 17.79 7.23 -0.11
N SER A 58 18.29 6.23 0.62
CA SER A 58 19.15 6.46 1.77
C SER A 58 20.45 7.19 1.39
N GLY A 59 20.93 8.05 2.30
CA GLY A 59 22.13 8.88 2.11
C GLY A 59 23.24 8.58 3.10
N ARG A 60 24.27 9.43 3.14
CA ARG A 60 25.40 9.26 4.06
C ARG A 60 25.00 9.53 5.52
N LEU A 61 25.74 8.88 6.42
CA LEU A 61 25.84 9.07 7.88
C LEU A 61 24.54 8.93 8.69
N SER A 62 23.41 9.50 8.27
CA SER A 62 22.18 9.53 9.08
C SER A 62 20.89 9.75 8.27
N ASP A 63 20.91 9.67 6.94
CA ASP A 63 19.72 9.91 6.13
C ASP A 63 19.07 8.58 5.71
N PRO A 64 17.99 8.13 6.37
CA PRO A 64 17.34 6.87 6.04
C PRO A 64 16.63 6.94 4.68
N GLY A 65 16.45 5.77 4.07
CA GLY A 65 15.55 5.64 2.93
C GLY A 65 14.11 5.83 3.38
N VAL A 66 13.32 6.54 2.58
CA VAL A 66 11.88 6.76 2.82
C VAL A 66 11.12 6.22 1.62
N LEU A 67 10.07 5.46 1.89
CA LEU A 67 9.10 5.03 0.90
C LEU A 67 7.71 5.18 1.49
N GLU A 68 6.90 6.03 0.87
CA GLU A 68 5.50 6.25 1.24
C GLU A 68 4.59 5.74 0.14
N LEU A 69 3.57 5.01 0.57
CA LEU A 69 2.62 4.35 -0.31
C LEU A 69 1.21 4.81 0.05
N MET A 70 0.40 5.03 -0.99
CA MET A 70 -1.02 5.28 -0.84
C MET A 70 -1.81 4.23 -1.60
N LEU A 71 -2.79 3.65 -0.93
CA LEU A 71 -3.76 2.79 -1.58
C LEU A 71 -4.81 3.66 -2.26
N VAL A 72 -5.02 3.45 -3.56
CA VAL A 72 -5.89 4.28 -4.41
C VAL A 72 -7.26 3.64 -4.59
N SER A 73 -7.33 2.32 -4.74
CA SER A 73 -8.58 1.60 -4.93
C SER A 73 -8.57 0.19 -4.37
N VAL A 74 -9.76 -0.28 -4.00
CA VAL A 74 -10.10 -1.66 -3.63
C VAL A 74 -11.26 -2.09 -4.53
N GLY A 75 -11.15 -3.26 -5.15
CA GLY A 75 -12.12 -3.79 -6.13
C GLY A 75 -13.44 -4.27 -5.54
#